data_AF-A0A0C9SQC8-F1
#
_entry.id   AF-A0A0C9SQC8-F1
#
_cell.length_a   1.000
_cell.length_b   1.000
_cell.length_c   1.000
_cell.angle_alpha   90.00
_cell.angle_beta   90.00
_cell.angle_gamma   90.00
#
_symmetry.space_group_name_H-M   'P 1'
#
loop_
_entity.id
_entity.type
_entity.pdbx_description
1 polymer ?
#
loop_
_entity_poly.entity_id
_entity_poly.type
_entity_poly.pdbx_seq_one_letter_code
_entity_poly.pdbx_strand_id
1 'polypeptide(L)'
;CLEGTRVNVLLAIDEWAKKPNTRIYWLNGMAGIGKTTIAESVAKKLCSRNLLGASFFCSRYDEERSNVKRLFPSISYLLAKAYPSFAVGVLEALEIDHDLGSHAIEQQFTRLILEPALHMTEQPVVHIVIDALDE
;
A
#
# COMPACT_ATOMS: atom_id res chain seq x y z
N CYS A 1 -0.63 15.93 -8.74
CA CYS A 1 -1.62 16.94 -9.10
C CYS A 1 -0.87 18.22 -9.41
N LEU A 2 -1.30 18.97 -10.42
CA LEU A 2 -0.78 20.30 -10.65
C LEU A 2 -1.12 21.18 -9.44
N GLU A 3 -0.26 22.15 -9.15
CA GLU A 3 -0.47 23.10 -8.07
C GLU A 3 -1.86 23.78 -8.21
N GLY A 4 -2.56 23.94 -7.09
CA GLY A 4 -3.91 24.52 -7.08
C GLY A 4 -5.03 23.62 -7.61
N THR A 5 -4.74 22.39 -8.09
CA THR A 5 -5.78 21.46 -8.58
C THR A 5 -6.15 20.41 -7.54
N ARG A 6 -7.40 19.90 -7.61
CA ARG A 6 -7.91 18.81 -6.74
C ARG A 6 -7.76 19.07 -5.24
N VAL A 7 -7.60 20.33 -4.83
CA VAL A 7 -7.30 20.76 -3.47
C VAL A 7 -8.28 20.17 -2.45
N ASN A 8 -9.58 20.29 -2.70
CA ASN A 8 -10.60 19.81 -1.76
C ASN A 8 -10.53 18.30 -1.52
N VAL A 9 -10.24 17.51 -2.57
CA VAL A 9 -10.12 16.04 -2.43
C VAL A 9 -8.84 15.68 -1.69
N LEU A 10 -7.72 16.33 -2.00
CA LEU A 10 -6.45 16.11 -1.30
C LEU A 10 -6.54 16.48 0.19
N LEU A 11 -7.25 17.56 0.51
CA LEU A 11 -7.53 17.95 1.90
C LEU A 11 -8.42 16.94 2.61
N ALA A 12 -9.50 16.46 1.96
CA ALA A 12 -10.37 15.46 2.55
C ALA A 12 -9.63 14.15 2.87
N ILE A 13 -8.73 13.71 1.98
CA ILE A 13 -7.88 12.53 2.20
C ILE A 13 -6.89 12.77 3.35
N ASP A 14 -6.28 13.97 3.42
CA ASP A 14 -5.35 14.31 4.50
C ASP A 14 -6.02 14.33 5.88
N GLU A 15 -7.25 14.87 5.95
CA GLU A 15 -8.04 14.86 7.18
C GLU A 15 -8.53 13.45 7.55
N TRP A 16 -8.86 12.64 6.56
CA TRP A 16 -9.17 11.24 6.78
C TRP A 16 -7.97 10.46 7.33
N ALA A 17 -6.77 10.67 6.78
CA ALA A 17 -5.56 9.96 7.19
C ALA A 17 -5.17 10.22 8.66
N LYS A 18 -5.61 11.35 9.25
CA LYS A 18 -5.36 11.70 10.65
C LYS A 18 -6.28 10.98 11.64
N LYS A 19 -7.37 10.34 11.18
CA LYS A 19 -8.38 9.73 12.06
C LYS A 19 -7.97 8.32 12.45
N PRO A 20 -7.87 7.99 13.76
CA PRO A 20 -7.36 6.71 14.23
C PRO A 20 -8.27 5.50 13.92
N ASN A 21 -9.56 5.73 13.69
CA ASN A 21 -10.57 4.67 13.53
C ASN A 21 -11.00 4.42 12.09
N THR A 22 -10.40 5.08 11.11
CA THR A 22 -10.73 4.87 9.69
C THR A 22 -9.64 4.08 8.99
N ARG A 23 -9.98 2.93 8.41
CA ARG A 23 -9.01 1.96 7.90
C ARG A 23 -8.81 1.97 6.39
N ILE A 24 -9.84 2.36 5.62
CA ILE A 24 -9.79 2.38 4.15
C ILE A 24 -10.42 3.69 3.63
N TYR A 25 -9.73 4.37 2.71
CA TYR A 25 -10.29 5.46 1.90
C TYR A 25 -10.47 4.95 0.48
N TRP A 26 -11.70 4.96 -0.01
CA TRP A 26 -12.00 4.51 -1.37
C TRP A 26 -12.19 5.72 -2.29
N LEU A 27 -11.20 5.98 -3.15
CA LEU A 27 -11.29 7.04 -4.15
C LEU A 27 -11.94 6.50 -5.43
N ASN A 28 -13.25 6.72 -5.59
CA ASN A 28 -13.99 6.34 -6.79
C ASN A 28 -14.27 7.53 -7.72
N GLY A 29 -14.56 7.21 -8.98
CA GLY A 29 -14.99 8.20 -9.98
C GLY A 29 -14.75 7.70 -11.40
N MET A 30 -15.29 8.43 -12.38
CA MET A 30 -15.21 8.08 -13.80
C MET A 30 -13.77 7.86 -14.29
N ALA A 31 -13.60 7.08 -15.36
CA ALA A 31 -12.33 6.96 -16.06
C ALA A 31 -11.85 8.34 -16.56
N GLY A 32 -10.53 8.56 -16.57
CA GLY A 32 -9.93 9.79 -17.09
C GLY A 32 -9.99 11.02 -16.18
N ILE A 33 -10.60 10.96 -14.98
CA ILE A 33 -10.68 12.13 -14.09
C ILE A 33 -9.40 12.41 -13.27
N GLY A 34 -8.36 11.58 -13.44
CA GLY A 34 -7.07 11.73 -12.76
C GLY A 34 -7.01 11.13 -11.35
N LYS A 35 -7.67 9.98 -11.11
CA LYS A 35 -7.61 9.25 -9.83
C LYS A 35 -6.17 8.84 -9.48
N THR A 36 -5.45 8.24 -10.43
CA THR A 36 -4.01 7.92 -10.32
C THR A 36 -3.19 9.15 -9.94
N THR A 37 -3.44 10.30 -10.58
CA THR A 37 -2.75 11.55 -10.26
C THR A 37 -3.01 12.03 -8.83
N ILE A 38 -4.21 11.79 -8.28
CA ILE A 38 -4.54 12.06 -6.87
C ILE A 38 -3.79 11.08 -5.97
N ALA A 39 -3.85 9.77 -6.26
CA ALA A 39 -3.16 8.73 -5.50
C ALA A 39 -1.64 8.98 -5.42
N GLU A 40 -1.00 9.34 -6.53
CA GLU A 40 0.42 9.74 -6.56
C GLU A 40 0.72 10.95 -5.68
N SER A 41 -0.18 11.95 -5.67
CA SER A 41 0.00 13.16 -4.84
C SER A 41 -0.13 12.84 -3.37
N VAL A 42 -1.08 11.98 -3.01
CA VAL A 42 -1.28 11.49 -1.65
C VAL A 42 -0.05 10.70 -1.20
N ALA A 43 0.43 9.75 -2.01
CA ALA A 43 1.63 8.98 -1.71
C ALA A 43 2.86 9.89 -1.49
N LYS A 44 3.08 10.88 -2.38
CA LYS A 44 4.17 11.86 -2.23
C LYS A 44 4.06 12.66 -0.92
N LYS A 45 2.86 13.11 -0.56
CA LYS A 45 2.62 13.88 0.68
C LYS A 45 2.79 13.01 1.95
N LEU A 46 2.37 11.75 1.91
CA LEU A 46 2.57 10.82 3.02
C LEU A 46 4.05 10.47 3.19
N CYS A 47 4.77 10.28 2.09
CA CYS A 47 6.21 10.01 2.07
C CYS A 47 6.99 11.18 2.70
N SER A 48 6.69 12.43 2.32
CA SER A 48 7.36 13.61 2.88
C SER A 48 7.10 13.81 4.38
N ARG A 49 6.06 13.19 4.92
CA ARG A 49 5.71 13.20 6.35
C ARG A 49 6.19 11.96 7.10
N ASN A 50 6.88 11.05 6.42
CA ASN A 50 7.30 9.74 6.95
C ASN A 50 6.12 8.88 7.44
N LEU A 51 4.97 8.99 6.77
CA LEU A 51 3.73 8.25 7.07
C LEU A 51 3.35 7.25 5.98
N LEU A 52 4.12 7.16 4.88
CA LEU A 52 3.89 6.18 3.82
C LEU A 52 4.64 4.89 4.16
N GLY A 53 3.90 3.82 4.42
CA GLY A 53 4.49 2.48 4.62
C GLY A 53 4.82 1.81 3.28
N ALA A 54 3.92 1.93 2.31
CA ALA A 54 4.13 1.39 0.96
C ALA A 54 3.22 2.10 -0.05
N SER A 55 3.58 2.01 -1.33
CA SER A 55 2.68 2.38 -2.41
C SER A 55 2.82 1.41 -3.59
N PHE A 56 1.71 1.01 -4.19
CA PHE A 56 1.67 0.16 -5.36
C PHE A 56 0.73 0.77 -6.40
N PHE A 57 1.25 1.01 -7.60
CA PHE A 57 0.50 1.59 -8.72
C PHE A 57 0.50 0.55 -9.83
N CYS A 58 -0.65 -0.08 -10.07
CA CYS A 58 -0.79 -1.01 -11.18
C CYS A 58 -0.60 -0.26 -12.51
N SER A 59 -0.09 -0.95 -13.51
CA SER A 59 0.07 -0.40 -14.86
C SER A 59 0.00 -1.54 -15.87
N ARG A 60 -0.92 -1.44 -16.84
CA ARG A 60 -1.02 -2.41 -17.95
C ARG A 60 0.22 -2.46 -18.84
N TYR A 61 1.02 -1.40 -18.84
CA TYR A 61 2.18 -1.24 -19.71
C TYR A 61 3.49 -1.70 -19.06
N ASP A 62 3.45 -2.14 -17.81
CA ASP A 62 4.60 -2.64 -17.06
C ASP A 62 4.26 -4.05 -16.55
N GLU A 63 4.92 -5.08 -17.11
CA GLU A 63 4.67 -6.49 -16.75
C GLU A 63 4.80 -6.76 -15.25
N GLU A 64 5.66 -6.01 -14.55
CA GLU A 64 5.86 -6.15 -13.11
C GLU A 64 4.69 -5.54 -12.31
N ARG A 65 3.99 -4.56 -12.89
CA ARG A 65 2.88 -3.82 -12.25
C ARG A 65 1.50 -4.22 -12.78
N SER A 66 1.42 -5.02 -13.85
CA SER A 66 0.17 -5.58 -14.37
C SER A 66 -0.25 -6.86 -13.64
N ASN A 67 0.67 -7.49 -12.90
CA ASN A 67 0.38 -8.70 -12.15
C ASN A 67 -0.04 -8.39 -10.70
N VAL A 68 -1.34 -8.44 -10.43
CA VAL A 68 -1.90 -8.22 -9.08
C VAL A 68 -1.32 -9.18 -8.04
N LYS A 69 -0.82 -10.37 -8.43
CA LYS A 69 -0.12 -11.28 -7.50
C LYS A 69 1.17 -10.70 -6.92
N ARG A 70 1.71 -9.61 -7.48
CA ARG A 70 2.89 -8.90 -6.96
C ARG A 70 2.54 -7.83 -5.94
N LEU A 71 1.26 -7.50 -5.76
CA LEU A 71 0.80 -6.45 -4.85
C LEU A 71 1.32 -6.68 -3.43
N PHE A 72 0.94 -7.80 -2.80
CA PHE A 72 1.30 -8.06 -1.41
C PHE A 72 2.77 -8.43 -1.21
N PRO A 73 3.44 -9.20 -2.07
CA PRO A 73 4.88 -9.36 -2.00
C PRO A 73 5.64 -8.03 -2.06
N SER A 74 5.23 -7.10 -2.92
CA SER A 74 5.88 -5.79 -3.05
C SER A 74 5.65 -4.91 -1.82
N ILE A 75 4.41 -4.86 -1.32
CA ILE A 75 4.08 -4.13 -0.08
C ILE A 75 4.85 -4.72 1.10
N SER A 76 4.86 -6.05 1.24
CA SER A 76 5.55 -6.76 2.31
C SER A 76 7.05 -6.45 2.30
N TYR A 77 7.69 -6.49 1.14
CA TYR A 77 9.10 -6.12 0.98
C TYR A 77 9.38 -4.68 1.45
N LEU A 78 8.54 -3.71 1.05
CA LEU A 78 8.70 -2.31 1.45
C LEU A 78 8.53 -2.13 2.97
N LEU A 79 7.54 -2.78 3.57
CA LEU A 79 7.32 -2.75 5.02
C LEU A 79 8.46 -3.43 5.78
N ALA A 80 8.93 -4.59 5.34
CA ALA A 80 10.05 -5.30 5.95
C ALA A 80 11.34 -4.48 5.93
N LYS A 81 11.59 -3.73 4.85
CA LYS A 81 12.73 -2.82 4.76
C LYS A 81 12.66 -1.68 5.78
N ALA A 82 11.46 -1.20 6.09
CA ALA A 82 11.24 -0.10 7.04
C ALA A 82 11.15 -0.56 8.50
N TYR A 83 10.64 -1.76 8.75
CA TYR A 83 10.31 -2.26 10.08
C TYR A 83 10.95 -3.62 10.36
N PRO A 84 12.06 -3.67 11.13
CA PRO A 84 12.77 -4.91 11.42
C PRO A 84 11.90 -6.00 12.08
N SER A 85 11.00 -5.63 12.99
CA SER A 85 10.08 -6.60 13.62
C SER A 85 9.08 -7.21 12.64
N PHE A 86 8.66 -6.45 11.63
CA PHE A 86 7.82 -6.96 10.54
C PHE A 86 8.63 -7.91 9.65
N ALA A 87 9.89 -7.56 9.35
CA ALA A 87 10.77 -8.38 8.52
C ALA A 87 10.99 -9.79 9.10
N VAL A 88 11.11 -9.91 10.42
CA VAL A 88 11.22 -11.22 11.10
C VAL A 88 10.02 -12.12 10.76
N GLY A 89 8.79 -11.61 10.94
CA GLY A 89 7.59 -12.39 10.62
C GLY A 89 7.47 -12.76 9.14
N VAL A 90 7.93 -11.90 8.23
CA VAL A 90 7.98 -12.22 6.79
C VAL A 90 9.00 -13.32 6.50
N LEU A 91 10.20 -13.26 7.11
CA LEU A 91 11.23 -14.26 6.93
C LEU A 91 10.78 -15.63 7.44
N GLU A 92 10.17 -15.68 8.63
CA GLU A 92 9.59 -16.92 9.19
C GLU A 92 8.54 -17.53 8.26
N ALA A 93 7.67 -16.70 7.68
CA ALA A 93 6.68 -17.17 6.70
C ALA A 93 7.35 -17.76 5.44
N LEU A 94 8.38 -17.09 4.91
CA LEU A 94 9.11 -17.54 3.72
C LEU A 94 10.01 -18.75 3.96
N GLU A 95 10.53 -18.93 5.18
CA GLU A 95 11.28 -20.14 5.57
C GLU A 95 10.38 -21.38 5.54
N ILE A 96 9.11 -21.24 5.94
CA ILE A 96 8.10 -22.30 5.88
C ILE A 96 7.68 -22.56 4.43
N ASP A 97 7.50 -21.50 3.64
CA ASP A 97 6.99 -21.57 2.27
C ASP A 97 7.63 -20.51 1.37
N HIS A 98 8.61 -20.95 0.57
CA HIS A 98 9.41 -20.08 -0.29
C HIS A 98 8.61 -19.54 -1.49
N ASP A 99 7.50 -20.21 -1.85
CA ASP A 99 6.69 -19.89 -3.01
C ASP A 99 5.46 -19.01 -2.67
N LEU A 100 5.37 -18.51 -1.42
CA LEU A 100 4.28 -17.62 -0.95
C LEU A 100 4.00 -16.46 -1.90
N GLY A 101 5.03 -15.91 -2.56
CA GLY A 101 4.89 -14.85 -3.55
C GLY A 101 4.06 -15.21 -4.79
N SER A 102 3.83 -16.50 -5.05
CA SER A 102 3.08 -17.02 -6.20
C SER A 102 1.67 -17.51 -5.84
N HIS A 103 1.34 -17.55 -4.54
CA HIS A 103 0.07 -18.06 -4.01
C HIS A 103 -1.13 -17.17 -4.35
N ALA A 104 -2.32 -17.62 -3.93
CA ALA A 104 -3.53 -16.82 -3.99
C ALA A 104 -3.38 -15.53 -3.16
N ILE A 105 -3.96 -14.42 -3.65
CA ILE A 105 -3.87 -13.08 -3.05
C ILE A 105 -4.28 -13.07 -1.57
N GLU A 106 -5.29 -13.85 -1.19
CA GLU A 106 -5.77 -13.96 0.19
C GLU A 106 -4.72 -14.62 1.11
N GLN A 107 -4.02 -15.63 0.61
CA GLN A 107 -2.93 -16.27 1.34
C GLN A 107 -1.73 -15.33 1.44
N GLN A 108 -1.38 -14.65 0.35
CA GLN A 108 -0.32 -13.63 0.38
C GLN A 108 -0.62 -12.54 1.41
N PHE A 109 -1.84 -11.98 1.42
CA PHE A 109 -2.24 -10.99 2.42
C PHE A 109 -2.09 -11.53 3.84
N THR A 110 -2.62 -12.73 4.09
CA THR A 110 -2.62 -13.31 5.43
C THR A 110 -1.18 -13.54 5.92
N ARG A 111 -0.36 -14.19 5.10
CA ARG A 111 0.99 -14.65 5.48
C ARG A 111 2.08 -13.58 5.37
N LEU A 112 1.97 -12.67 4.40
CA LEU A 112 3.00 -11.67 4.13
C LEU A 112 2.68 -10.28 4.70
N ILE A 113 1.43 -10.03 5.11
CA ILE A 113 0.99 -8.73 5.66
C ILE A 113 0.40 -8.87 7.05
N LEU A 114 -0.69 -9.64 7.20
CA LEU A 114 -1.46 -9.67 8.45
C LEU A 114 -0.69 -10.34 9.59
N GLU A 115 -0.21 -11.57 9.38
CA GLU A 115 0.55 -12.32 10.38
C GLU A 115 1.83 -11.56 10.80
N PRO A 116 2.68 -11.05 9.89
CA PRO A 116 3.85 -10.27 10.30
C PRO A 116 3.49 -8.98 11.03
N ALA A 117 2.40 -8.30 10.65
CA ALA A 117 1.95 -7.08 11.33
C ALA A 117 1.48 -7.35 12.77
N LEU A 118 0.82 -8.48 13.02
CA LEU A 118 0.35 -8.87 14.36
C LEU A 118 1.49 -9.18 15.32
N HIS A 119 2.64 -9.61 14.82
CA HIS A 119 3.83 -9.91 15.62
C HIS A 119 4.74 -8.69 15.85
N MET A 120 4.42 -7.53 15.28
CA MET A 120 5.21 -6.33 15.50
C MET A 120 5.10 -5.86 16.95
N THR A 121 6.24 -5.58 17.56
CA THR A 121 6.34 -4.96 18.90
C THR A 121 5.96 -3.48 18.87
N GLU A 122 6.18 -2.83 17.73
CA GLU A 122 5.77 -1.45 17.45
C GLU A 122 4.55 -1.44 16.54
N GLN A 123 3.61 -0.52 16.80
CA GLN A 123 2.44 -0.32 15.93
C GLN A 123 2.52 1.05 15.26
N PRO A 124 3.36 1.22 14.23
CA PRO A 124 3.47 2.49 13.54
C PRO A 124 2.17 2.81 12.80
N VAL A 125 1.76 4.07 12.86
CA VAL A 125 0.66 4.56 12.02
C VAL A 125 1.23 4.87 10.63
N VAL A 126 1.08 3.91 9.72
CA VAL A 126 1.45 4.06 8.32
C VAL A 126 0.27 3.85 7.39
N HIS A 127 0.37 4.47 6.22
CA HIS A 127 -0.61 4.35 5.15
C HIS A 127 -0.02 3.59 3.97
N ILE A 128 -0.87 2.78 3.34
CA ILE A 128 -0.57 2.09 2.09
C ILE A 128 -1.45 2.71 1.01
N VAL A 129 -0.85 3.13 -0.10
CA VAL A 129 -1.58 3.66 -1.25
C VAL A 129 -1.58 2.63 -2.37
N ILE A 130 -2.76 2.26 -2.84
CA ILE A 130 -2.94 1.31 -3.94
C ILE A 130 -3.78 2.00 -5.01
N ASP A 131 -3.34 1.95 -6.26
CA ASP A 131 -4.03 2.52 -7.41
C ASP A 131 -4.13 1.49 -8.56
N ALA A 132 -5.17 1.65 -9.39
CA ALA A 132 -5.40 0.88 -10.61
C ALA A 132 -5.57 -0.64 -10.41
N LEU A 133 -6.16 -1.07 -9.29
CA LEU A 133 -6.51 -2.49 -9.05
C LEU A 133 -7.48 -3.08 -10.09
N ASP A 134 -8.23 -2.23 -10.78
CA ASP A 134 -9.19 -2.58 -11.83
C ASP A 134 -8.60 -2.54 -13.25
N GLU A 135 -7.33 -2.15 -13.40
CA GLU A 135 -6.63 -2.21 -14.67
C GLU A 135 -6.18 -3.63 -15.03
#